data_AF-A0A067F794-F1
#
_entry.id   AF-A0A067F794-F1
#
_cell.length_a   1.000
_cell.length_b   1.000
_cell.length_c   1.000
_cell.angle_alpha   90.00
_cell.angle_beta   90.00
_cell.angle_gamma   90.00
#
_symmetry.space_group_name_H-M   'P 1'
#
loop_
_entity.id
_entity.type
_entity.pdbx_description
1 polymer ?
#
loop_
_entity_poly.entity_id
_entity_poly.type
_entity_poly.pdbx_seq_one_letter_code
_entity_poly.pdbx_strand_id
1 'polypeptide(L)' 'MPLYDCMLLLKPHVRKESLMELVARVGKHVYGRNGVLTDITSFGTVQLGYGIKKLDGRYYQ' A
#
# COMPACT_ATOMS: atom_id res chain seq x y z
N MET A 1 -10.66 20.03 2.16
CA MET A 1 -10.04 18.91 2.91
C MET A 1 -8.64 18.71 2.35
N PRO A 2 -7.60 18.48 3.17
CA PRO A 2 -6.24 18.28 2.65
C PRO A 2 -6.17 17.04 1.75
N LEU A 3 -5.39 17.13 0.68
CA LEU A 3 -5.14 16.03 -0.24
C LEU A 3 -3.94 15.23 0.27
N TYR A 4 -4.07 13.91 0.19
CA TYR A 4 -3.02 12.98 0.63
C TYR A 4 -2.84 11.89 -0.41
N ASP A 5 -1.57 11.53 -0.63
CA ASP A 5 -1.21 10.30 -1.32
C ASP A 5 -0.77 9.26 -0.29
N CYS A 6 -1.35 8.06 -0.37
CA CYS A 6 -0.97 6.93 0.47
C CYS A 6 -0.29 5.86 -0.37
N MET A 7 1.04 5.77 -0.27
CA MET A 7 1.82 4.72 -0.94
C MET A 7 2.00 3.50 -0.04
N LEU A 8 1.62 2.33 -0.55
CA LEU A 8 1.76 1.05 0.15
C LEU A 8 2.83 0.20 -0.53
N LEU A 9 3.94 -0.04 0.16
CA LEU A 9 4.97 -1.00 -0.25
C LEU A 9 4.79 -2.31 0.52
N LEU A 10 4.70 -3.42 -0.20
CA LEU A 10 4.29 -4.70 0.36
C LEU A 10 5.35 -5.77 0.18
N LYS A 11 5.31 -6.79 1.04
CA LYS A 11 6.19 -7.95 0.92
C LYS A 11 5.74 -8.84 -0.25
N PRO A 12 6.66 -9.49 -1.01
CA PRO A 12 6.31 -10.25 -2.22
C PRO A 12 5.38 -11.43 -2.01
N HIS A 13 5.45 -12.06 -0.83
CA HIS A 13 4.64 -13.23 -0.50
C HIS A 13 3.21 -12.87 -0.12
N VAL A 14 2.88 -11.59 0.00
CA VAL A 14 1.51 -11.15 0.24
C VAL A 14 0.71 -11.36 -1.04
N ARG A 15 -0.35 -12.15 -0.94
CA ARG A 15 -1.22 -12.44 -2.07
C ARG A 15 -2.05 -11.22 -2.44
N LYS A 16 -2.38 -11.10 -3.73
CA LYS A 16 -3.13 -9.96 -4.28
C LYS A 16 -4.53 -9.85 -3.68
N GLU A 17 -5.17 -10.98 -3.37
CA GLU A 17 -6.51 -11.01 -2.80
C GLU A 17 -6.51 -10.37 -1.40
N SER A 18 -5.55 -10.76 -0.56
CA SER A 18 -5.37 -10.18 0.78
C SER A 18 -5.04 -8.68 0.72
N LEU A 19 -4.30 -8.25 -0.31
CA LEU A 19 -4.04 -6.84 -0.55
C LEU A 19 -5.33 -6.07 -0.85
N MET A 20 -6.15 -6.59 -1.77
CA MET A 20 -7.39 -5.92 -2.17
C MET A 20 -8.37 -5.82 -1.00
N GLU A 21 -8.43 -6.83 -0.14
CA GLU A 21 -9.22 -6.78 1.08
C GLU A 21 -8.74 -5.66 2.03
N LEU A 22 -7.42 -5.51 2.20
CA LEU A 22 -6.83 -4.44 3.01
C LEU A 22 -7.20 -3.05 2.46
N VAL A 23 -7.03 -2.84 1.15
CA VAL A 23 -7.36 -1.57 0.49
C VAL A 23 -8.86 -1.27 0.63
N ALA A 24 -9.73 -2.27 0.48
CA ALA A 24 -11.16 -2.11 0.66
C ALA A 24 -11.54 -1.69 2.10
N ARG A 25 -10.87 -2.25 3.12
CA ARG A 25 -11.07 -1.85 4.53
C ARG A 25 -10.63 -0.41 4.78
N VAL A 26 -9.50 0.01 4.21
CA VAL A 26 -9.03 1.40 4.28
C VAL A 26 -10.03 2.33 3.58
N GLY A 27 -10.54 1.95 2.41
CA GLY A 27 -11.53 2.76 1.69
C GLY A 27 -12.84 2.95 2.46
N LYS A 28 -13.35 1.88 3.08
CA LYS A 28 -14.52 1.97 3.99
C LYS A 28 -14.23 2.90 5.17
N HIS A 29 -13.01 2.88 5.69
CA HIS A 29 -12.60 3.74 6.80
C HIS A 29 -12.52 5.22 6.42
N VAL A 30 -12.00 5.53 5.23
CA VAL A 30 -11.97 6.90 4.68
C VAL A 30 -13.38 7.39 4.43
N TYR A 31 -14.22 6.58 3.78
CA TYR A 31 -15.61 6.90 3.52
C TYR A 31 -16.40 7.17 4.81
N GLY A 32 -16.23 6.33 5.84
CA GLY A 32 -16.87 6.50 7.14
C GLY A 32 -16.43 7.75 7.92
N ARG A 33 -15.37 8.44 7.49
CA ARG A 33 -14.92 9.74 8.04
C ARG A 33 -15.17 10.91 7.10
N ASN A 34 -16.10 10.75 6.15
CA ASN A 34 -16.44 11.75 5.15
C ASN A 34 -15.23 12.15 4.28
N GLY A 35 -14.25 11.26 4.17
CA GLY A 35 -13.14 11.41 3.25
C GLY A 35 -13.51 10.95 1.83
N VAL A 36 -12.76 11.45 0.87
CA VAL A 36 -12.95 11.12 -0.55
C VAL A 36 -11.73 10.38 -1.06
N LEU A 37 -11.95 9.24 -1.71
CA LEU A 37 -10.93 8.56 -2.50
C LEU A 37 -11.00 9.08 -3.93
N THR A 38 -9.88 9.58 -4.43
CA THR A 38 -9.78 10.13 -5.79
C THR A 38 -9.31 9.08 -6.79
N ASP A 39 -8.25 8.35 -6.47
CA ASP A 39 -7.65 7.37 -7.36
C ASP A 39 -6.99 6.21 -6.58
N ILE A 40 -6.92 5.04 -7.21
CA ILE A 40 -6.26 3.84 -6.69
C ILE A 40 -5.48 3.19 -7.84
N THR A 41 -4.16 3.29 -7.77
CA THR A 41 -3.24 2.73 -8.76
C THR A 41 -2.32 1.67 -8.15
N SER A 42 -1.88 0.74 -8.99
CA SER A 42 -0.93 -0.31 -8.60
C SER A 42 0.25 -0.33 -9.57
N PHE A 43 1.46 -0.29 -9.03
CA PHE A 43 2.71 -0.33 -9.79
C PHE A 43 3.29 -1.75 -9.93
N GLY A 44 2.65 -2.76 -9.34
CA GLY A 44 3.13 -4.14 -9.39
C GLY A 44 4.45 -4.34 -8.64
N THR A 45 5.33 -5.16 -9.20
CA THR A 45 6.66 -5.41 -8.65
C THR A 45 7.61 -4.29 -9.07
N VAL A 46 8.16 -3.58 -8.09
CA VAL A 46 9.09 -2.46 -8.31
C VAL A 46 10.44 -2.82 -7.69
N GLN A 47 11.52 -2.55 -8.42
CA GLN A 47 12.87 -2.75 -7.90
C GLN A 47 13.26 -1.58 -6.99
N LEU A 48 13.70 -1.87 -5.76
CA LEU A 48 14.08 -0.83 -4.80
C LEU A 48 15.51 -0.35 -5.07
N GLY A 49 15.69 0.96 -5.17
CA GLY A 49 17.03 1.55 -5.35
C GLY A 49 17.98 1.30 -4.16
N TYR A 50 17.45 0.95 -3.00
CA TYR A 50 18.21 0.50 -1.84
C TYR A 50 17.40 -0.48 -0.99
N GLY A 51 18.10 -1.28 -0.21
CA GLY A 51 17.47 -2.30 0.63
C GLY A 51 16.85 -1.69 1.87
N ILE A 52 15.54 -1.92 2.06
CA ILE A 52 14.84 -1.47 3.26
C ILE A 52 15.25 -2.36 4.43
N LYS A 53 15.66 -1.73 5.54
CA LYS A 53 16.04 -2.46 6.76
C LYS A 53 14.81 -3.17 7.34
N LYS A 54 14.87 -4.50 7.41
CA LYS A 54 13.95 -5.40 8.12
C LYS A 54 14.69 -5.99 9.33
N LEU A 55 13.94 -6.69 10.19
CA LEU A 55 14.49 -7.39 11.36
C LEU A 55 15.57 -8.42 10.94
N ASP A 56 15.34 -9.15 9.84
CA ASP A 56 16.23 -10.23 9.38
C ASP A 56 17.28 -9.80 8.34
N GLY A 57 17.40 -8.51 8.05
CA GLY A 57 18.38 -8.01 7.06
C GLY A 57 17.86 -6.85 6.21
N ARG A 58 18.46 -6.65 5.03
CA ARG A 58 18.01 -5.62 4.07
C ARG A 58 17.21 -6.28 2.97
N TYR A 59 16.03 -5.72 2.71
CA TYR A 59 15.12 -6.20 1.70
C TYR A 59 15.24 -5.36 0.43
N TYR A 60 15.71 -6.00 -0.62
CA TYR A 60 15.81 -5.46 -1.97
C TYR A 60 14.71 -6.18 -2.76
N GLN A 61 13.70 -5.45 -3.20
CA GLN A 61 12.72 -5.96 -4.17
C GLN A 61 13.28 -5.73 -5.56
#